data_AF-K0BCS6-F1
#
_entry.id   AF-K0BCS6-F1
#
_cell.length_a   1.000
_cell.length_b   1.000
_cell.length_c   1.000
_cell.angle_alpha   90.00
_cell.angle_beta   90.00
_cell.angle_gamma   90.00
#
_symmetry.space_group_name_H-M   'P 1'
#
loop_
_entity.id
_entity.type
_entity.pdbx_description
1 polymer ?
#
loop_
_entity_poly.entity_id
_entity_poly.type
_entity_poly.pdbx_seq_one_letter_code
_entity_poly.pdbx_strand_id
1 'polypeptide(L)'
;MSFDPNYKATLMILNDIESQGLIHFNKEYHDEDFFRNFIQFRKAFSHSMSELISKLETFQTKQEEMNMFTTYSELSYINSQLDAIKKFLKIIINPIKLEDGFDKDSTLEHMVKRICKKMNYSEKMQNAINGLFLLDFKNAITQQQYRIHESGEMVIYPNDKKMKKYLNIKDLADNSKQAAEILDAMFDWSNGKVRTEYEKPEILDDIVSDFTKQVQELDKKLDNLS
;
A
#
# COMPACT_ATOMS: atom_id res chain seq x y z
N MET A 1 -0.64 18.15 -2.41
CA MET A 1 -1.31 16.91 -2.88
C MET A 1 -0.23 16.05 -3.53
N SER A 2 -0.04 14.79 -3.11
CA SER A 2 0.98 13.90 -3.70
C SER A 2 0.61 13.55 -5.15
N PHE A 3 1.60 13.50 -6.04
CA PHE A 3 1.40 13.06 -7.42
C PHE A 3 1.54 11.54 -7.57
N ASP A 4 1.87 10.82 -6.49
CA ASP A 4 2.09 9.38 -6.50
C ASP A 4 0.80 8.61 -6.91
N PRO A 5 0.89 7.65 -7.84
CA PRO A 5 -0.26 6.85 -8.27
C PRO A 5 -0.94 6.10 -7.13
N ASN A 6 -0.20 5.58 -6.15
CA ASN A 6 -0.76 4.82 -5.02
C ASN A 6 -1.57 5.73 -4.10
N TYR A 7 -1.07 6.95 -3.86
CA TYR A 7 -1.78 7.97 -3.10
C TYR A 7 -3.11 8.33 -3.78
N LYS A 8 -3.07 8.63 -5.08
CA LYS A 8 -4.27 8.98 -5.87
C LYS A 8 -5.29 7.84 -5.92
N ALA A 9 -4.83 6.62 -6.15
CA ALA A 9 -5.69 5.43 -6.17
C ALA A 9 -6.36 5.23 -4.79
N THR A 10 -5.62 5.42 -3.70
CA THR A 10 -6.16 5.32 -2.34
C THR A 10 -7.23 6.38 -2.08
N LEU A 11 -6.99 7.64 -2.46
CA LEU A 11 -8.01 8.70 -2.34
C LEU A 11 -9.26 8.38 -3.15
N MET A 12 -9.11 7.92 -4.39
CA MET A 12 -10.25 7.52 -5.22
C MET A 12 -11.09 6.43 -4.54
N ILE A 13 -10.44 5.41 -3.98
CA ILE A 13 -11.12 4.33 -3.25
C ILE A 13 -11.84 4.88 -2.00
N LEU A 14 -11.17 5.72 -1.20
CA LEU A 14 -11.76 6.30 0.01
C LEU A 14 -12.98 7.18 -0.30
N ASN A 15 -12.88 8.00 -1.34
CA ASN A 15 -13.97 8.86 -1.79
C ASN A 15 -15.15 8.05 -2.33
N ASP A 16 -14.88 6.97 -3.06
CA ASP A 16 -15.93 6.08 -3.56
C ASP A 16 -16.66 5.39 -2.39
N ILE A 17 -15.91 4.84 -1.42
CA ILE A 17 -16.46 4.28 -0.17
C ILE A 17 -17.31 5.32 0.59
N GLU A 18 -16.84 6.57 0.69
CA GLU A 18 -17.58 7.67 1.29
C GLU A 18 -18.87 7.98 0.55
N SER A 19 -18.82 8.05 -0.79
CA SER A 19 -19.99 8.33 -1.64
C SER A 19 -21.10 7.28 -1.51
N GLN A 20 -20.72 6.02 -1.26
CA GLN A 20 -21.65 4.92 -0.98
C GLN A 20 -22.13 4.89 0.48
N GLY A 21 -21.72 5.89 1.28
CA GLY A 21 -22.08 6.02 2.68
C GLY A 21 -21.53 4.88 3.55
N LEU A 22 -20.45 4.21 3.14
CA LEU A 22 -19.85 3.12 3.91
C LEU A 22 -18.98 3.62 5.08
N ILE A 23 -18.76 4.93 5.18
CA ILE A 23 -17.96 5.53 6.25
C ILE A 23 -18.78 5.66 7.54
N HIS A 24 -18.20 5.19 8.65
CA HIS A 24 -18.68 5.41 10.01
C HIS A 24 -17.51 5.36 10.98
N PHE A 25 -17.35 6.41 11.80
CA PHE A 25 -16.31 6.44 12.81
C PHE A 25 -16.61 5.47 13.96
N ASN A 26 -15.88 4.37 14.00
CA ASN A 26 -15.98 3.36 15.04
C ASN A 26 -15.04 3.68 16.22
N LYS A 27 -15.63 4.17 17.31
CA LYS A 27 -14.93 4.49 18.57
C LYS A 27 -14.28 3.27 19.24
N GLU A 28 -14.82 2.07 19.03
CA GLU A 28 -14.29 0.85 19.65
C GLU A 28 -12.87 0.54 19.18
N TYR A 29 -12.58 0.81 17.90
CA TYR A 29 -11.26 0.58 17.30
C TYR A 29 -10.37 1.82 17.31
N HIS A 30 -10.86 2.95 17.84
CA HIS A 30 -10.08 4.17 17.91
C HIS A 30 -9.00 4.04 19.00
N ASP A 31 -7.75 4.22 18.58
CA ASP A 31 -6.58 4.08 19.45
C ASP A 31 -5.57 5.18 19.09
N GLU A 32 -5.73 6.33 19.74
CA GLU A 32 -4.90 7.51 19.49
C GLU A 32 -3.43 7.25 19.82
N ASP A 33 -3.15 6.55 20.92
CA ASP A 33 -1.80 6.24 21.37
C ASP A 33 -1.07 5.37 20.36
N PHE A 34 -1.73 4.38 19.77
CA PHE A 34 -1.17 3.61 18.67
C PHE A 34 -0.74 4.51 17.50
N PHE A 35 -1.62 5.39 17.00
CA PHE A 35 -1.27 6.23 15.84
C PHE A 35 -0.19 7.25 16.18
N ARG A 36 -0.21 7.82 17.40
CA ARG A 36 0.85 8.72 17.88
C ARG A 36 2.21 8.02 17.91
N ASN A 37 2.27 6.83 18.51
CA ASN A 37 3.48 6.02 18.57
C ASN A 37 3.94 5.59 17.18
N PHE A 38 3.00 5.19 16.33
CA PHE A 38 3.27 4.78 14.95
C PHE A 38 3.88 5.92 14.11
N ILE A 39 3.34 7.14 14.22
CA ILE A 39 3.87 8.31 13.50
C ILE A 39 5.30 8.64 13.98
N GLN A 40 5.57 8.52 15.28
CA GLN A 40 6.91 8.72 15.82
C GLN A 40 7.88 7.63 15.33
N PHE A 41 7.46 6.36 15.38
CA PHE A 41 8.19 5.23 14.84
C PHE A 41 8.55 5.47 13.36
N ARG A 42 7.57 5.90 12.53
CA ARG A 42 7.79 6.16 11.11
C ARG A 42 8.92 7.16 10.88
N LYS A 43 8.90 8.28 11.61
CA LYS A 43 9.94 9.32 11.52
C LYS A 43 11.31 8.81 11.97
N ALA A 44 11.37 8.11 13.10
CA ALA A 44 12.62 7.58 13.64
C ALA A 44 13.22 6.49 12.74
N PHE A 45 12.38 5.60 12.21
CA PHE A 45 12.80 4.50 11.33
C PHE A 45 13.38 5.03 10.02
N SER A 46 12.69 5.92 9.30
CA SER A 46 13.19 6.46 8.02
C SER A 46 14.52 7.19 8.17
N HIS A 47 14.68 7.94 9.26
CA HIS A 47 15.96 8.59 9.58
C HIS A 47 17.06 7.57 9.85
N SER A 48 16.81 6.61 10.75
CA SER A 48 17.79 5.60 11.15
C SER A 48 18.22 4.70 9.99
N MET A 49 17.27 4.27 9.15
CA MET A 49 17.57 3.43 7.98
C MET A 49 18.36 4.19 6.93
N SER A 50 18.05 5.46 6.69
CA SER A 50 18.82 6.30 5.75
C SER A 50 20.27 6.46 6.21
N GLU A 51 20.48 6.68 7.51
CA GLU A 51 21.84 6.71 8.07
C GLU A 51 22.55 5.36 7.96
N LEU A 52 21.86 4.26 8.28
CA LEU A 52 22.42 2.92 8.20
C LEU A 52 22.84 2.57 6.77
N ILE A 53 21.99 2.89 5.79
CA ILE A 53 22.28 2.70 4.36
C ILE A 53 23.50 3.53 3.94
N SER A 54 23.57 4.80 4.36
CA SER A 54 24.71 5.67 4.02
C SER A 54 26.06 5.18 4.55
N LYS A 55 26.04 4.32 5.58
CA LYS A 55 27.22 3.76 6.24
C LYS A 55 27.50 2.31 5.83
N LEU A 56 26.68 1.70 4.96
CA LEU A 56 26.80 0.28 4.58
C LEU A 56 28.23 -0.11 4.12
N GLU A 57 28.85 0.72 3.29
CA GLU A 57 30.20 0.47 2.75
C GLU A 57 31.32 0.51 3.81
N THR A 58 31.04 1.08 4.99
CA THR A 58 32.01 1.16 6.09
C THR A 58 32.08 -0.12 6.93
N PHE A 59 31.10 -1.02 6.79
CA PHE A 59 31.06 -2.29 7.52
C PHE A 59 31.90 -3.37 6.80
N GLN A 60 33.22 -3.31 6.95
CA GLN A 60 34.18 -4.16 6.23
C GLN A 60 34.10 -5.69 6.46
N THR A 61 33.23 -6.20 7.36
CA THR A 61 33.24 -7.64 7.74
C THR A 61 31.87 -8.32 7.87
N LYS A 62 30.76 -7.67 7.50
CA LYS A 62 29.40 -8.16 7.84
C LYS A 62 28.35 -7.99 6.73
N GLN A 63 28.74 -8.01 5.46
CA GLN A 63 27.82 -7.69 4.36
C GLN A 63 26.57 -8.58 4.33
N GLU A 64 26.71 -9.89 4.57
CA GLU A 64 25.58 -10.84 4.62
C GLU A 64 24.64 -10.57 5.81
N GLU A 65 25.20 -10.35 7.00
CA GLU A 65 24.42 -9.99 8.20
C GLU A 65 23.69 -8.66 7.98
N MET A 66 24.35 -7.68 7.36
CA MET A 66 23.77 -6.38 7.03
C MET A 66 22.67 -6.49 5.98
N ASN A 67 22.85 -7.31 4.96
CA ASN A 67 21.82 -7.57 3.95
C ASN A 67 20.58 -8.20 4.63
N MET A 68 20.78 -9.24 5.44
CA MET A 68 19.68 -9.89 6.15
C MET A 68 18.96 -8.93 7.11
N PHE A 69 19.72 -8.14 7.88
CA PHE A 69 19.18 -7.14 8.80
C PHE A 69 18.37 -6.06 8.07
N THR A 70 18.89 -5.55 6.96
CA THR A 70 18.21 -4.51 6.16
C THR A 70 16.93 -5.06 5.56
N THR A 71 16.97 -6.26 4.97
CA THR A 71 15.79 -6.94 4.42
C THR A 71 14.72 -7.19 5.49
N TYR A 72 15.12 -7.69 6.67
CA TYR A 72 14.18 -7.92 7.77
C TYR A 72 13.59 -6.62 8.32
N SER A 73 14.40 -5.56 8.39
CA SER A 73 13.96 -4.24 8.85
C SER A 73 12.93 -3.63 7.90
N GLU A 74 13.17 -3.66 6.59
CA GLU A 74 12.21 -3.19 5.58
C GLU A 74 10.93 -4.04 5.60
N LEU A 75 11.04 -5.37 5.67
CA LEU A 75 9.89 -6.26 5.84
C LEU A 75 9.04 -5.86 7.05
N SER A 76 9.67 -5.63 8.19
CA SER A 76 9.00 -5.28 9.45
C SER A 76 8.32 -3.91 9.35
N TYR A 77 8.97 -2.96 8.67
CA TYR A 77 8.43 -1.64 8.42
C TYR A 77 7.20 -1.68 7.51
N ILE A 78 7.26 -2.38 6.36
CA ILE A 78 6.10 -2.60 5.48
C ILE A 78 4.95 -3.23 6.28
N ASN A 79 5.24 -4.28 7.05
CA ASN A 79 4.23 -4.99 7.82
C ASN A 79 3.53 -4.07 8.84
N SER A 80 4.30 -3.17 9.47
CA SER A 80 3.79 -2.18 10.43
C SER A 80 2.90 -1.14 9.75
N GLN A 81 3.26 -0.65 8.54
CA GLN A 81 2.39 0.24 7.75
C GLN A 81 1.06 -0.44 7.42
N LEU A 82 1.10 -1.71 6.99
CA LEU A 82 -0.10 -2.48 6.66
C LEU A 82 -0.99 -2.75 7.88
N ASP A 83 -0.41 -2.88 9.08
CA ASP A 83 -1.18 -2.96 10.33
C ASP A 83 -1.84 -1.63 10.70
N ALA A 84 -1.15 -0.50 10.48
CA ALA A 84 -1.75 0.82 10.66
C ALA A 84 -2.90 1.07 9.68
N ILE A 85 -2.74 0.67 8.42
CA ILE A 85 -3.79 0.70 7.38
C ILE A 85 -4.99 -0.15 7.81
N LYS A 86 -4.75 -1.40 8.23
CA LYS A 86 -5.81 -2.29 8.76
C LYS A 86 -6.57 -1.62 9.90
N LYS A 87 -5.85 -1.04 10.87
CA LYS A 87 -6.48 -0.38 12.02
C LYS A 87 -7.27 0.86 11.61
N PHE A 88 -6.76 1.64 10.67
CA PHE A 88 -7.45 2.79 10.11
C PHE A 88 -8.77 2.40 9.43
N LEU A 89 -8.75 1.36 8.58
CA LEU A 89 -9.96 0.84 7.94
C LEU A 89 -11.00 0.37 8.96
N LYS A 90 -10.59 -0.25 10.08
CA LYS A 90 -11.52 -0.64 11.17
C LYS A 90 -12.20 0.55 11.83
N ILE A 91 -11.51 1.69 11.88
CA ILE A 91 -12.04 2.92 12.45
C ILE A 91 -13.03 3.58 11.50
N ILE A 92 -12.76 3.59 10.19
CA ILE A 92 -13.53 4.43 9.26
C ILE A 92 -14.65 3.70 8.53
N ILE A 93 -14.59 2.37 8.40
CA ILE A 93 -15.60 1.61 7.65
C ILE A 93 -16.71 1.15 8.59
N ASN A 94 -17.95 1.29 8.15
CA ASN A 94 -19.12 0.80 8.85
C ASN A 94 -19.26 -0.73 8.69
N PRO A 95 -18.96 -1.54 9.72
CA PRO A 95 -19.05 -2.99 9.60
C PRO A 95 -20.49 -3.46 9.36
N ILE A 96 -21.52 -2.74 9.84
CA ILE A 96 -22.92 -3.15 9.69
C ILE A 96 -23.35 -3.14 8.21
N LYS A 97 -22.70 -2.31 7.39
CA LYS A 97 -22.99 -2.21 5.95
C LYS A 97 -22.29 -3.29 5.12
N LEU A 98 -21.37 -4.06 5.72
CA LEU A 98 -20.64 -5.14 5.08
C LEU A 98 -21.26 -6.49 5.43
N GLU A 99 -21.30 -7.39 4.46
CA GLU A 99 -21.61 -8.79 4.71
C GLU A 99 -20.52 -9.38 5.63
N ASP A 100 -20.94 -10.00 6.73
CA ASP A 100 -20.10 -10.54 7.83
C ASP A 100 -19.29 -9.50 8.64
N GLY A 101 -19.53 -8.20 8.45
CA GLY A 101 -18.95 -7.11 9.24
C GLY A 101 -17.42 -7.11 9.33
N PHE A 102 -16.88 -6.54 10.42
CA PHE A 102 -15.48 -6.72 10.85
C PHE A 102 -15.50 -7.17 12.30
N ASP A 103 -14.78 -8.24 12.61
CA ASP A 103 -14.50 -8.68 13.97
C ASP A 103 -13.08 -8.28 14.39
N LYS A 104 -12.70 -8.59 15.64
CA LYS A 104 -11.37 -8.28 16.19
C LYS A 104 -10.23 -8.92 15.37
N ASP A 105 -10.46 -10.10 14.81
CA ASP A 105 -9.42 -10.93 14.18
C ASP A 105 -9.36 -10.76 12.64
N SER A 106 -10.30 -9.99 12.07
CA SER A 106 -10.40 -9.73 10.64
C SER A 106 -9.05 -9.29 10.08
N THR A 107 -8.54 -10.03 9.09
CA THR A 107 -7.29 -9.73 8.40
C THR A 107 -7.48 -8.54 7.46
N LEU A 108 -6.37 -7.89 7.05
CA LEU A 108 -6.45 -6.83 6.04
C LEU A 108 -7.06 -7.36 4.73
N GLU A 109 -6.72 -8.59 4.35
CA GLU A 109 -7.30 -9.25 3.18
C GLU A 109 -8.82 -9.41 3.28
N HIS A 110 -9.33 -9.92 4.40
CA HIS A 110 -10.78 -10.06 4.60
C HIS A 110 -11.47 -8.70 4.54
N MET A 111 -10.87 -7.68 5.14
CA MET A 111 -11.43 -6.33 5.13
C MET A 111 -11.52 -5.76 3.72
N VAL A 112 -10.42 -5.83 2.96
CA VAL A 112 -10.38 -5.35 1.57
C VAL A 112 -11.35 -6.14 0.69
N LYS A 113 -11.39 -7.48 0.81
CA LYS A 113 -12.34 -8.32 0.05
C LYS A 113 -13.80 -7.95 0.34
N ARG A 114 -14.16 -7.73 1.61
CA ARG A 114 -15.52 -7.34 2.01
C ARG A 114 -15.91 -5.97 1.47
N ILE A 115 -15.00 -4.99 1.55
CA ILE A 115 -15.19 -3.66 0.96
C ILE A 115 -15.39 -3.78 -0.56
N CYS A 116 -14.50 -4.48 -1.25
CA CYS A 116 -14.59 -4.71 -2.70
C CYS A 116 -15.92 -5.35 -3.11
N LYS A 117 -16.36 -6.38 -2.38
CA LYS A 117 -17.66 -7.04 -2.61
C LYS A 117 -18.81 -6.06 -2.41
N LYS A 118 -18.79 -5.25 -1.34
CA LYS A 118 -19.83 -4.26 -1.05
C LYS A 118 -19.90 -3.16 -2.11
N MET A 119 -18.75 -2.73 -2.62
CA MET A 119 -18.64 -1.73 -3.69
C MET A 119 -18.98 -2.30 -5.07
N ASN A 120 -19.19 -3.61 -5.19
CA ASN A 120 -19.41 -4.30 -6.46
C ASN A 120 -18.30 -4.02 -7.49
N TYR A 121 -17.05 -3.95 -7.03
CA TYR A 121 -15.91 -3.73 -7.92
C TYR A 121 -15.70 -4.90 -8.87
N SER A 122 -15.33 -4.59 -10.11
CA SER A 122 -14.97 -5.61 -11.11
C SER A 122 -13.75 -6.43 -10.66
N GLU A 123 -13.63 -7.66 -11.12
CA GLU A 123 -12.48 -8.53 -10.80
C GLU A 123 -11.13 -7.85 -11.08
N LYS A 124 -11.03 -7.12 -12.19
CA LYS A 124 -9.85 -6.32 -12.53
C LYS A 124 -9.53 -5.27 -11.44
N MET A 125 -10.54 -4.54 -10.97
CA MET A 125 -10.37 -3.54 -9.92
C MET A 125 -10.03 -4.19 -8.58
N GLN A 126 -10.66 -5.32 -8.23
CA GLN A 126 -10.33 -6.09 -7.03
C GLN A 126 -8.87 -6.53 -7.05
N ASN A 127 -8.38 -7.05 -8.17
CA ASN A 127 -6.98 -7.46 -8.31
C ASN A 127 -6.02 -6.26 -8.19
N ALA A 128 -6.38 -5.10 -8.74
CA ALA A 128 -5.61 -3.87 -8.58
C ALA A 128 -5.56 -3.41 -7.12
N ILE A 129 -6.69 -3.45 -6.40
CA ILE A 129 -6.77 -3.12 -4.97
C ILE A 129 -5.96 -4.13 -4.14
N ASN A 130 -6.02 -5.42 -4.46
CA ASN A 130 -5.23 -6.44 -3.77
C ASN A 130 -3.72 -6.17 -3.90
N GLY A 131 -3.28 -5.77 -5.09
CA GLY A 131 -1.91 -5.33 -5.33
C GLY A 131 -1.56 -4.05 -4.59
N LEU A 132 -2.45 -3.05 -4.60
CA LEU A 132 -2.28 -1.78 -3.89
C LEU A 132 -2.09 -2.00 -2.38
N PHE A 133 -2.90 -2.83 -1.74
CA PHE A 133 -2.81 -3.11 -0.31
C PHE A 133 -1.77 -4.19 0.05
N LEU A 134 -0.96 -4.64 -0.91
CA LEU A 134 0.10 -5.65 -0.70
C LEU A 134 -0.42 -6.91 0.02
N LEU A 135 -1.63 -7.37 -0.34
CA LEU A 135 -2.32 -8.41 0.44
C LEU A 135 -1.56 -9.74 0.45
N ASP A 136 -1.04 -10.17 -0.70
CA ASP A 136 -0.26 -11.41 -0.80
C ASP A 136 0.98 -11.36 0.08
N PHE A 137 1.68 -10.21 0.10
CA PHE A 137 2.82 -9.97 0.98
C PHE A 137 2.39 -10.05 2.44
N LYS A 138 1.36 -9.29 2.86
CA LYS A 138 0.87 -9.27 4.24
C LYS A 138 0.49 -10.67 4.73
N ASN A 139 -0.19 -11.43 3.89
CA ASN A 139 -0.60 -12.79 4.19
C ASN A 139 0.59 -13.73 4.36
N ALA A 140 1.57 -13.66 3.47
CA ALA A 140 2.79 -14.45 3.56
C ALA A 140 3.54 -14.18 4.87
N ILE A 141 3.68 -12.91 5.27
CA ILE A 141 4.32 -12.54 6.55
C ILE A 141 3.52 -13.06 7.74
N THR A 142 2.22 -12.84 7.75
CA THR A 142 1.33 -13.24 8.85
C THR A 142 1.37 -14.76 9.07
N GLN A 143 1.44 -15.54 7.99
CA GLN A 143 1.47 -17.00 8.04
C GLN A 143 2.88 -17.59 8.16
N GLN A 144 3.91 -16.75 8.33
CA GLN A 144 5.33 -17.18 8.35
C GLN A 144 5.73 -17.96 7.08
N GLN A 145 5.11 -17.63 5.95
CA GLN A 145 5.36 -18.23 4.64
C GLN A 145 6.36 -17.38 3.85
N TYR A 146 7.52 -17.10 4.44
CA TYR A 146 8.60 -16.40 3.77
C TYR A 146 9.98 -16.92 4.21
N ARG A 147 11.00 -16.64 3.39
CA ARG A 147 12.41 -16.90 3.71
C ARG A 147 13.24 -15.71 3.29
N ILE A 148 14.18 -15.28 4.14
CA ILE A 148 15.22 -14.32 3.82
C ILE A 148 16.52 -15.09 3.61
N HIS A 149 17.16 -14.90 2.47
CA HIS A 149 18.46 -15.46 2.15
C HIS A 149 19.59 -14.55 2.62
N GLU A 150 20.79 -15.10 2.80
CA GLU A 150 22.00 -14.35 3.20
C GLU A 150 22.36 -13.23 2.21
N SER A 151 21.96 -13.39 0.94
CA SER A 151 22.08 -12.35 -0.09
C SER A 151 21.19 -11.13 0.16
N GLY A 152 20.27 -11.18 1.12
CA GLY A 152 19.21 -10.18 1.32
C GLY A 152 17.99 -10.38 0.44
N GLU A 153 17.99 -11.37 -0.45
CA GLU A 153 16.80 -11.73 -1.22
C GLU A 153 15.75 -12.38 -0.31
N MET A 154 14.50 -11.94 -0.44
CA MET A 154 13.37 -12.49 0.26
C MET A 154 12.48 -13.27 -0.71
N VAL A 155 11.97 -14.41 -0.26
CA VAL A 155 11.00 -15.21 -1.00
C VAL A 155 9.74 -15.34 -0.18
N ILE A 156 8.59 -14.89 -0.71
CA ILE A 156 7.27 -15.21 -0.15
C ILE A 156 6.71 -16.47 -0.81
N TYR A 157 5.93 -17.24 -0.05
CA TYR A 157 5.38 -18.54 -0.43
C TYR A 157 6.42 -19.49 -1.03
N PRO A 158 7.55 -19.77 -0.35
CA PRO A 158 8.68 -20.51 -0.94
C PRO A 158 8.33 -21.93 -1.42
N ASN A 159 7.27 -22.52 -0.85
CA ASN A 159 6.81 -23.88 -1.13
C ASN A 159 5.60 -23.93 -2.09
N ASP A 160 5.04 -22.80 -2.50
CA ASP A 160 3.90 -22.73 -3.44
C ASP A 160 4.39 -22.24 -4.81
N LYS A 161 4.45 -23.14 -5.80
CA LYS A 161 4.95 -22.79 -7.14
C LYS A 161 4.16 -21.70 -7.86
N LYS A 162 2.88 -21.48 -7.51
CA LYS A 162 2.02 -20.49 -8.16
C LYS A 162 2.14 -19.12 -7.48
N MET A 163 2.24 -19.10 -6.16
CA MET A 163 2.29 -17.85 -5.37
C MET A 163 3.72 -17.39 -5.06
N LYS A 164 4.73 -18.22 -5.33
CA LYS A 164 6.14 -17.91 -5.05
C LYS A 164 6.56 -16.62 -5.75
N LYS A 165 7.06 -15.66 -4.95
CA LYS A 165 7.60 -14.40 -5.46
C LYS A 165 8.94 -14.11 -4.79
N TYR A 166 9.93 -13.75 -5.60
CA TYR A 166 11.23 -13.27 -5.17
C TYR A 166 11.18 -11.75 -5.07
N LEU A 167 11.75 -11.22 -3.99
CA LEU A 167 11.78 -9.80 -3.65
C LEU A 167 13.21 -9.46 -3.26
N ASN A 168 13.85 -8.55 -4.00
CA ASN A 168 15.10 -7.96 -3.59
C ASN A 168 14.86 -6.73 -2.70
N ILE A 169 15.93 -6.10 -2.21
CA ILE A 169 15.82 -4.93 -1.33
C ILE A 169 15.13 -3.73 -2.00
N LYS A 170 15.28 -3.56 -3.31
CA LYS A 170 14.59 -2.50 -4.06
C LYS A 170 13.09 -2.77 -4.11
N ASP A 171 12.68 -4.02 -4.35
CA ASP A 171 11.25 -4.39 -4.33
C ASP A 171 10.63 -4.13 -2.95
N LEU A 172 11.39 -4.38 -1.87
CA LEU A 172 10.95 -4.05 -0.51
C LEU A 172 10.87 -2.54 -0.28
N ALA A 173 11.85 -1.77 -0.74
CA ALA A 173 11.80 -0.30 -0.66
C ALA A 173 10.61 0.28 -1.45
N ASP A 174 10.31 -0.27 -2.63
CA ASP A 174 9.14 0.13 -3.42
C ASP A 174 7.83 -0.22 -2.71
N ASN A 175 7.72 -1.42 -2.11
CA ASN A 175 6.58 -1.81 -1.28
C ASN A 175 6.43 -0.92 -0.03
N SER A 176 7.55 -0.54 0.59
CA SER A 176 7.64 0.34 1.76
C SER A 176 7.10 1.73 1.42
N LYS A 177 7.52 2.29 0.28
CA LYS A 177 6.99 3.54 -0.25
C LYS A 177 5.49 3.43 -0.56
N GLN A 178 5.06 2.37 -1.23
CA GLN A 178 3.66 2.15 -1.56
C GLN A 178 2.78 2.13 -0.30
N ALA A 179 3.16 1.38 0.74
CA ALA A 179 2.41 1.33 1.99
C ALA A 179 2.37 2.69 2.71
N ALA A 180 3.47 3.46 2.67
CA ALA A 180 3.52 4.80 3.23
C ALA A 180 2.60 5.79 2.51
N GLU A 181 2.57 5.78 1.17
CA GLU A 181 1.70 6.66 0.36
C GLU A 181 0.22 6.37 0.59
N ILE A 182 -0.16 5.10 0.77
CA ILE A 182 -1.55 4.72 1.13
C ILE A 182 -1.93 5.34 2.48
N LEU A 183 -1.04 5.24 3.47
CA LEU A 183 -1.33 5.77 4.80
C LEU A 183 -1.37 7.31 4.81
N ASP A 184 -0.49 7.96 4.04
CA ASP A 184 -0.51 9.41 3.88
C ASP A 184 -1.81 9.88 3.21
N ALA A 185 -2.30 9.16 2.18
CA ALA A 185 -3.60 9.42 1.58
C ALA A 185 -4.75 9.25 2.59
N MET A 186 -4.73 8.20 3.41
CA MET A 186 -5.71 7.97 4.47
C MET A 186 -5.73 9.12 5.49
N PHE A 187 -4.55 9.56 5.94
CA PHE A 187 -4.45 10.68 6.87
C PHE A 187 -4.91 12.01 6.25
N ASP A 188 -4.51 12.32 5.02
CA ASP A 188 -4.93 13.55 4.36
C ASP A 188 -6.44 13.58 4.08
N TRP A 189 -7.01 12.45 3.66
CA TRP A 189 -8.46 12.27 3.49
C TRP A 189 -9.20 12.52 4.82
N SER A 190 -8.76 11.90 5.92
CA SER A 190 -9.40 12.08 7.23
C SER A 190 -9.31 13.51 7.79
N ASN A 191 -8.24 14.23 7.46
CA ASN A 191 -8.05 15.63 7.88
C ASN A 191 -8.82 16.62 6.99
N GLY A 192 -9.58 16.14 6.00
CA GLY A 192 -10.34 17.00 5.09
C GLY A 192 -9.48 17.84 4.13
N LYS A 193 -8.16 17.59 4.07
CA LYS A 193 -7.23 18.35 3.21
C LYS A 193 -7.44 18.14 1.72
N VAL A 194 -8.23 17.11 1.35
CA VAL A 194 -8.49 16.67 -0.01
C VAL A 194 -9.96 16.86 -0.39
N ARG A 195 -10.76 17.55 0.44
CA ARG A 195 -12.18 17.84 0.18
C ARG A 195 -12.39 18.95 -0.88
N THR A 196 -11.57 18.98 -1.93
CA THR A 196 -11.99 19.67 -3.14
C THR A 196 -13.13 18.85 -3.71
N GLU A 197 -14.31 19.46 -3.80
CA GLU A 197 -15.48 18.94 -4.50
C GLU A 197 -15.00 18.22 -5.77
N TYR A 198 -15.50 17.00 -6.00
CA TYR A 198 -15.42 16.37 -7.32
C TYR A 198 -16.16 17.30 -8.29
N GLU A 199 -15.47 18.34 -8.78
CA GLU A 199 -15.82 18.93 -10.06
C GLU A 199 -15.79 17.78 -11.06
N LYS A 200 -16.83 17.73 -11.88
CA LYS A 200 -17.17 16.69 -12.85
C LYS A 200 -15.96 16.06 -13.57
N PRO A 201 -16.12 14.83 -14.10
CA PRO A 201 -15.06 14.06 -14.76
C PRO A 201 -14.56 14.64 -16.10
N GLU A 202 -14.63 15.95 -16.33
CA GLU A 202 -14.07 16.62 -17.51
C GLU A 202 -12.53 16.53 -17.54
N ILE A 203 -11.87 16.56 -16.38
CA ILE A 203 -10.40 16.48 -16.29
C ILE A 203 -9.86 15.08 -16.67
N LEU A 204 -10.63 14.01 -16.40
CA LEU A 204 -10.17 12.64 -16.71
C LEU A 204 -10.30 12.36 -18.21
N ASP A 205 -11.33 12.87 -18.86
CA ASP A 205 -11.50 12.81 -20.31
C ASP A 205 -10.42 13.64 -21.03
N ASP A 206 -10.02 14.79 -20.48
CA ASP A 206 -8.90 15.58 -21.00
C ASP A 206 -7.56 14.86 -20.84
N ILE A 207 -7.30 14.22 -19.69
CA ILE A 207 -6.09 13.43 -19.47
C ILE A 207 -6.03 12.21 -20.40
N VAL A 208 -7.16 11.51 -20.57
CA VAL A 208 -7.24 10.36 -21.48
C VAL A 208 -7.09 10.80 -22.94
N SER A 209 -7.65 11.93 -23.32
CA SER A 209 -7.49 12.56 -24.64
C SER A 209 -6.03 12.95 -24.92
N ASP A 210 -5.35 13.55 -23.95
CA ASP A 210 -3.94 13.92 -24.06
C ASP A 210 -3.01 12.70 -24.11
N PHE A 211 -3.26 11.67 -23.30
CA PHE A 211 -2.55 10.39 -23.40
C PHE A 211 -2.77 9.71 -24.76
N THR A 212 -4.00 9.75 -25.28
CA THR A 212 -4.33 9.17 -26.60
C THR A 212 -3.60 9.91 -27.72
N LYS A 213 -3.53 11.24 -27.68
CA LYS A 213 -2.76 12.05 -28.63
C LYS A 213 -1.26 11.75 -28.55
N GLN A 214 -0.70 11.66 -27.35
CA GLN A 214 0.73 11.37 -27.16
C GLN A 214 1.11 10.00 -27.72
N VAL A 215 0.27 8.98 -27.51
CA VAL A 215 0.48 7.64 -28.06
C VAL A 215 0.38 7.65 -29.59
N GLN A 216 -0.60 8.36 -30.17
CA GLN A 216 -0.74 8.49 -31.62
C GLN A 216 0.42 9.24 -32.29
N GLU A 217 0.99 10.25 -31.62
CA GLU A 217 2.19 10.94 -32.12
C GLU A 217 3.44 10.07 -32.04
N LEU A 218 3.53 9.21 -31.03
CA LEU A 218 4.60 8.20 -30.90
C LEU A 218 4.52 7.15 -32.02
N ASP A 219 3.33 6.64 -32.31
CA ASP A 219 3.10 5.70 -33.42
C ASP A 219 3.51 6.31 -34.77
N LYS A 220 3.10 7.56 -35.04
CA LYS A 220 3.51 8.26 -36.27
C LYS A 220 5.02 8.51 -36.37
N LYS A 221 5.71 8.70 -35.24
CA LYS A 221 7.18 8.84 -35.21
C LYS A 221 7.88 7.50 -35.48
N LEU A 222 7.30 6.39 -35.03
CA LEU A 222 7.78 5.04 -35.30
C LEU A 222 7.57 4.63 -36.76
N ASP A 223 6.45 5.02 -37.37
CA ASP A 223 6.19 4.80 -38.80
C ASP A 223 7.18 5.56 -39.71
N ASN A 224 7.66 6.73 -39.28
CA ASN A 224 8.68 7.51 -40.01
C ASN A 224 10.12 6.98 -39.83
N LEU A 225 10.32 5.98 -38.97
CA LEU A 225 11.61 5.32 -38.72
C LEU A 225 11.70 3.93 -39.38
N SER A 226 10.63 3.50 -40.06
CA SER A 226 10.54 2.25 -40.84
C SER A 226 10.61 2.54 -42.33
#